data_AF-A0A2I1EVF7-F1
#
_entry.id   AF-A0A2I1EVF7-F1
#
_cell.length_a   1.000
_cell.length_b   1.000
_cell.length_c   1.000
_cell.angle_alpha   90.00
_cell.angle_beta   90.00
_cell.angle_gamma   90.00
#
_symmetry.space_group_name_H-M   'P 1'
#
loop_
_entity.id
_entity.type
_entity.pdbx_description
1 polymer ?
#
loop_
_entity_poly.entity_id
_entity_poly.type
_entity_poly.pdbx_seq_one_letter_code
_entity_poly.pdbx_strand_id
1 'polypeptide(L)'
;MEIDLCFVMDCTSSMGGHIKGAKNAIERVVEYMANMKPTVIVRVGFCGYRDHCDGPNRLQIFDFTNSCDDFKDYLSGISATGGGDAPEDVLGGLNAAVNSITWRNPTRVLLHICDCPPHGRRFTGLLDDYPDGDPNGLTAEQVLREMRSAGIYYFFGKITEYTETMTEEFQSIVGEYPVFDIKGTPDPEGLVEKFFDAACSAINTAITLRESH
;
A
#
# COMPACT_ATOMS: atom_id res chain seq x y z
N MET A 1 1.39 -12.13 -19.34
CA MET A 1 1.81 -12.14 -17.92
C MET A 1 0.59 -11.87 -17.04
N GLU A 2 0.49 -12.53 -15.90
CA GLU A 2 -0.63 -12.38 -14.96
C GLU A 2 -0.13 -11.72 -13.66
N ILE A 3 -0.77 -10.63 -13.26
CA ILE A 3 -0.37 -9.80 -12.11
C ILE A 3 -1.55 -9.65 -11.15
N ASP A 4 -1.25 -9.72 -9.86
CA ASP A 4 -2.08 -9.21 -8.78
C ASP A 4 -1.47 -7.91 -8.25
N LEU A 5 -2.21 -6.81 -8.34
CA LEU A 5 -1.81 -5.50 -7.83
C LEU A 5 -2.77 -5.06 -6.72
N CYS A 6 -2.29 -5.06 -5.48
CA CYS A 6 -3.04 -4.59 -4.33
C CYS A 6 -2.58 -3.19 -3.92
N PHE A 7 -3.53 -2.30 -3.66
CA PHE A 7 -3.27 -1.02 -3.02
C PHE A 7 -3.62 -1.10 -1.54
N VAL A 8 -2.71 -0.69 -0.67
CA VAL A 8 -2.98 -0.48 0.76
C VAL A 8 -2.95 1.02 1.01
N MET A 9 -3.98 1.58 1.63
CA MET A 9 -4.07 3.03 1.75
C MET A 9 -4.58 3.45 3.13
N ASP A 10 -3.87 4.41 3.71
CA ASP A 10 -4.36 5.18 4.84
C ASP A 10 -5.65 5.92 4.47
N CYS A 11 -6.69 5.73 5.27
CA CYS A 11 -7.99 6.35 5.08
C CYS A 11 -8.45 7.15 6.29
N THR A 12 -7.54 7.58 7.18
CA THR A 12 -7.88 8.43 8.33
C THR A 12 -8.10 9.88 7.92
N SER A 13 -8.49 10.73 8.88
CA SER A 13 -8.80 12.13 8.59
C SER A 13 -7.58 12.97 8.19
N SER A 14 -6.35 12.58 8.58
CA SER A 14 -5.10 13.24 8.18
C SER A 14 -4.93 13.26 6.65
N MET A 15 -5.38 12.19 6.01
CA MET A 15 -5.39 12.02 4.55
C MET A 15 -6.37 12.96 3.82
N GLY A 16 -7.16 13.79 4.50
CA GLY A 16 -8.18 14.65 3.86
C GLY A 16 -7.67 15.53 2.72
N GLY A 17 -6.47 16.11 2.87
CA GLY A 17 -5.82 16.91 1.82
C GLY A 17 -5.14 16.08 0.71
N HIS A 18 -4.95 14.78 0.95
CA HIS A 18 -4.10 13.90 0.15
C HIS A 18 -4.88 12.82 -0.61
N ILE A 19 -6.04 12.40 -0.09
CA ILE A 19 -6.76 11.21 -0.55
C ILE A 19 -7.23 11.32 -1.99
N LYS A 20 -7.61 12.52 -2.45
CA LYS A 20 -7.95 12.75 -3.87
C LYS A 20 -6.74 12.52 -4.77
N GLY A 21 -5.56 13.01 -4.36
CA GLY A 21 -4.31 12.80 -5.11
C GLY A 21 -3.92 11.32 -5.14
N ALA A 22 -4.01 10.64 -3.99
CA ALA A 22 -3.75 9.20 -3.89
C ALA A 22 -4.70 8.38 -4.79
N LYS A 23 -6.01 8.65 -4.73
CA LYS A 23 -7.01 7.98 -5.59
C LYS A 23 -6.72 8.21 -7.07
N ASN A 24 -6.45 9.45 -7.48
CA ASN A 24 -6.11 9.75 -8.87
C ASN A 24 -4.85 9.00 -9.34
N ALA A 25 -3.82 8.87 -8.49
CA ALA A 25 -2.62 8.11 -8.81
C ALA A 25 -2.94 6.62 -8.99
N ILE A 26 -3.72 6.04 -8.08
CA ILE A 26 -4.19 4.65 -8.17
C ILE A 26 -4.97 4.42 -9.47
N GLU A 27 -5.95 5.27 -9.81
CA GLU A 27 -6.77 5.11 -11.02
C GLU A 27 -5.92 5.09 -12.29
N ARG A 28 -4.95 6.01 -12.41
CA ARG A 28 -4.05 6.09 -13.56
C ARG A 28 -3.18 4.85 -13.71
N VAL A 29 -2.69 4.31 -12.60
CA VAL A 29 -1.92 3.04 -12.60
C VAL A 29 -2.78 1.89 -13.14
N VAL A 30 -4.00 1.77 -12.65
CA VAL A 30 -4.94 0.72 -13.06
C VAL A 30 -5.29 0.86 -14.53
N GLU A 31 -5.58 2.07 -15.01
CA GLU A 31 -5.85 2.36 -16.43
C GLU A 31 -4.67 1.96 -17.32
N TYR A 32 -3.46 2.38 -16.94
CA TYR A 32 -2.27 2.11 -17.73
C TYR A 32 -2.03 0.60 -17.87
N MET A 33 -2.10 -0.14 -16.76
CA MET A 33 -1.92 -1.60 -16.79
C MET A 33 -3.05 -2.32 -17.54
N ALA A 34 -4.28 -1.81 -17.48
CA ALA A 34 -5.39 -2.33 -18.27
C ALA A 34 -5.16 -2.15 -19.78
N ASN A 35 -4.50 -1.06 -20.19
CA ASN A 35 -4.17 -0.76 -21.58
C ASN A 35 -2.99 -1.58 -22.16
N MET A 36 -2.23 -2.29 -21.31
CA MET A 36 -1.17 -3.21 -21.76
C MET A 36 -1.69 -4.57 -22.27
N LYS A 37 -3.00 -4.78 -22.33
CA LYS A 37 -3.58 -6.02 -22.86
C LYS A 37 -3.21 -6.20 -24.35
N PRO A 38 -2.97 -7.44 -24.82
CA PRO A 38 -3.08 -8.71 -24.07
C PRO A 38 -1.79 -9.12 -23.34
N THR A 39 -0.72 -8.33 -23.41
CA THR A 39 0.60 -8.67 -22.84
C THR A 39 0.54 -8.82 -21.31
N VAL A 40 -0.27 -8.00 -20.66
CA VAL A 40 -0.49 -8.02 -19.20
C VAL A 40 -1.97 -8.21 -18.88
N ILE A 41 -2.26 -9.17 -18.00
CA ILE A 41 -3.58 -9.41 -17.41
C ILE A 41 -3.44 -9.06 -15.93
N VAL A 42 -4.08 -7.98 -15.51
CA VAL A 42 -4.04 -7.49 -14.12
C VAL A 42 -5.35 -7.79 -13.41
N ARG A 43 -5.22 -8.29 -12.17
CA ARG A 43 -6.26 -8.17 -11.16
C ARG A 43 -5.88 -7.10 -10.14
N VAL A 44 -6.83 -6.23 -9.79
CA VAL A 44 -6.63 -5.12 -8.88
C VAL A 44 -7.45 -5.30 -7.61
N GLY A 45 -6.83 -5.06 -6.46
CA GLY A 45 -7.42 -5.19 -5.13
C GLY A 45 -7.08 -3.99 -4.25
N PHE A 46 -7.81 -3.81 -3.15
CA PHE A 46 -7.64 -2.66 -2.26
C PHE A 46 -7.83 -3.06 -0.79
N CYS A 47 -7.01 -2.50 0.10
CA CYS A 47 -7.16 -2.56 1.54
C CYS A 47 -6.97 -1.18 2.15
N GLY A 48 -8.06 -0.54 2.55
CA GLY A 48 -8.04 0.69 3.33
C GLY A 48 -7.93 0.37 4.81
N TYR A 49 -7.13 1.14 5.55
CA TYR A 49 -7.08 1.05 7.00
C TYR A 49 -7.29 2.43 7.64
N ARG A 50 -7.73 2.44 8.90
CA ARG A 50 -7.74 3.61 9.79
C ARG A 50 -7.05 3.29 11.09
N ASP A 51 -7.65 3.61 12.24
CA ASP A 51 -7.07 3.38 13.55
C ASP A 51 -7.88 2.33 14.33
N HIS A 52 -7.29 1.77 15.38
CA HIS A 52 -7.89 0.83 16.30
C HIS A 52 -9.20 1.32 16.94
N CYS A 53 -9.35 2.65 17.11
CA CYS A 53 -10.58 3.22 17.66
C CYS A 53 -11.77 3.23 16.67
N ASP A 54 -11.55 2.97 15.39
CA ASP A 54 -12.59 3.08 14.34
C ASP A 54 -13.50 1.85 14.22
N GLY A 55 -13.34 0.86 15.11
CA GLY A 55 -14.24 -0.28 15.22
C GLY A 55 -14.42 -1.02 13.88
N PRO A 56 -15.66 -1.25 13.40
CA PRO A 56 -15.90 -1.94 12.13
C PRO A 56 -15.36 -1.20 10.88
N ASN A 57 -15.12 0.11 10.96
CA ASN A 57 -14.62 0.90 9.82
C ASN A 57 -13.09 0.91 9.74
N ARG A 58 -12.41 0.37 10.76
CA ARG A 58 -10.95 0.26 10.86
C ARG A 58 -10.31 -0.35 9.61
N LEU A 59 -10.91 -1.39 9.03
CA LEU A 59 -10.42 -2.06 7.82
C LEU A 59 -11.49 -2.09 6.74
N GLN A 60 -11.11 -1.83 5.49
CA GLN A 60 -12.00 -1.85 4.34
C GLN A 60 -11.35 -2.60 3.18
N ILE A 61 -11.82 -3.82 2.91
CA ILE A 61 -11.18 -4.75 1.97
C ILE A 61 -12.03 -4.88 0.72
N PHE A 62 -11.36 -4.84 -0.43
CA PHE A 62 -11.91 -5.16 -1.74
C PHE A 62 -11.01 -6.19 -2.41
N ASP A 63 -11.55 -7.39 -2.62
CA ASP A 63 -10.80 -8.49 -3.22
C ASP A 63 -10.54 -8.23 -4.72
N PHE A 64 -9.61 -9.00 -5.27
CA PHE A 64 -9.12 -8.86 -6.64
C PHE A 64 -10.23 -8.96 -7.71
N THR A 65 -10.31 -7.93 -8.58
CA THR A 65 -11.15 -7.93 -9.78
C THR A 65 -10.32 -7.75 -11.06
N ASN A 66 -10.83 -8.27 -12.18
CA ASN A 66 -10.31 -7.99 -13.53
C ASN A 66 -10.97 -6.77 -14.19
N SER A 67 -11.99 -6.18 -13.55
CA SER A 67 -12.74 -5.02 -14.05
C SER A 67 -12.13 -3.73 -13.53
N CYS A 68 -11.53 -2.95 -14.44
CA CYS A 68 -11.02 -1.62 -14.15
C CYS A 68 -12.16 -0.70 -13.65
N ASP A 69 -13.34 -0.82 -14.25
CA ASP A 69 -14.49 0.01 -13.92
C ASP A 69 -15.03 -0.31 -12.53
N ASP A 70 -15.21 -1.60 -12.19
CA ASP A 70 -15.69 -2.00 -10.84
C ASP A 70 -14.74 -1.51 -9.75
N PHE A 71 -13.42 -1.58 -10.01
CA PHE A 71 -12.41 -1.11 -9.07
C PHE A 71 -12.45 0.41 -8.88
N LYS A 72 -12.58 1.18 -9.97
CA LYS A 72 -12.70 2.63 -9.93
C LYS A 72 -13.97 3.08 -9.21
N ASP A 73 -15.09 2.42 -9.50
CA ASP A 73 -16.37 2.68 -8.84
C ASP A 73 -16.24 2.45 -7.32
N TYR A 74 -15.61 1.35 -6.91
CA TYR A 74 -15.31 1.10 -5.50
C TYR A 74 -14.41 2.18 -4.89
N LEU A 75 -13.30 2.50 -5.56
CA LEU A 75 -12.32 3.48 -5.10
C LEU A 75 -12.95 4.87 -4.94
N SER A 76 -13.89 5.23 -5.83
CA SER A 76 -14.62 6.50 -5.77
C SER A 76 -15.33 6.71 -4.44
N GLY A 77 -15.79 5.63 -3.80
CA GLY A 77 -16.46 5.63 -2.49
C GLY A 77 -15.54 5.74 -1.28
N ILE A 78 -14.22 5.64 -1.46
CA ILE A 78 -13.25 5.74 -0.34
C ILE A 78 -13.10 7.19 0.11
N SER A 79 -13.21 7.42 1.42
CA SER A 79 -13.08 8.72 2.09
C SER A 79 -12.14 8.67 3.28
N ALA A 80 -11.52 9.84 3.54
CA ALA A 80 -10.64 10.12 4.68
C ALA A 80 -11.51 10.48 5.90
N THR A 81 -11.62 9.57 6.84
CA THR A 81 -12.49 9.69 8.03
C THR A 81 -11.94 8.85 9.16
N GLY A 82 -12.25 9.21 10.40
CA GLY A 82 -11.78 8.43 11.56
C GLY A 82 -10.34 8.78 11.93
N GLY A 83 -9.66 7.83 12.55
CA GLY A 83 -8.41 8.05 13.28
C GLY A 83 -8.66 8.42 14.74
N GLY A 84 -7.58 8.53 15.50
CA GLY A 84 -7.59 8.97 16.90
C GLY A 84 -6.41 9.88 17.17
N ASP A 85 -5.24 9.26 17.33
CA ASP A 85 -3.94 9.92 17.46
C ASP A 85 -3.25 10.03 16.09
N ALA A 86 -1.94 10.33 16.08
CA ALA A 86 -1.22 10.58 14.83
C ALA A 86 -0.71 9.30 14.15
N PRO A 87 -0.11 8.32 14.85
CA PRO A 87 0.13 7.00 14.29
C PRO A 87 -1.18 6.25 14.03
N GLU A 88 -1.15 5.29 13.11
CA GLU A 88 -2.36 4.61 12.61
C GLU A 88 -2.17 3.08 12.59
N ASP A 89 -3.23 2.32 12.29
CA ASP A 89 -3.18 0.85 12.16
C ASP A 89 -2.56 0.36 10.83
N VAL A 90 -1.36 0.86 10.52
CA VAL A 90 -0.60 0.47 9.33
C VAL A 90 -0.36 -1.05 9.30
N LEU A 91 0.01 -1.65 10.44
CA LEU A 91 0.31 -3.08 10.50
C LEU A 91 -0.95 -3.93 10.30
N GLY A 92 -2.11 -3.53 10.83
CA GLY A 92 -3.37 -4.20 10.56
C GLY A 92 -3.79 -4.10 9.09
N GLY A 93 -3.59 -2.94 8.47
CA GLY A 93 -3.82 -2.75 7.02
C GLY A 93 -2.95 -3.66 6.16
N LEU A 94 -1.64 -3.69 6.41
CA LEU A 94 -0.71 -4.55 5.69
C LEU A 94 -0.99 -6.05 5.95
N ASN A 95 -1.28 -6.42 7.21
CA ASN A 95 -1.63 -7.79 7.56
C ASN A 95 -2.91 -8.25 6.85
N ALA A 96 -3.94 -7.40 6.79
CA ALA A 96 -5.18 -7.70 6.08
C ALA A 96 -4.94 -7.87 4.57
N ALA A 97 -4.08 -7.04 3.96
CA ALA A 97 -3.74 -7.18 2.56
C ALA A 97 -3.00 -8.51 2.26
N VAL A 98 -2.14 -8.97 3.18
CA VAL A 98 -1.42 -10.24 3.04
C VAL A 98 -2.34 -11.44 3.23
N ASN A 99 -3.20 -11.39 4.24
CA ASN A 99 -3.91 -12.58 4.75
C ASN A 99 -5.40 -12.68 4.37
N SER A 100 -6.04 -11.56 4.01
CA SER A 100 -7.48 -11.51 3.74
C SER A 100 -7.85 -11.29 2.27
N ILE A 101 -6.87 -10.99 1.41
CA ILE A 101 -7.06 -10.81 -0.04
C ILE A 101 -6.64 -12.07 -0.80
N THR A 102 -7.35 -12.43 -1.87
CA THR A 102 -7.14 -13.69 -2.59
C THR A 102 -6.06 -13.60 -3.69
N TRP A 103 -4.80 -13.55 -3.28
CA TRP A 103 -3.63 -13.64 -4.18
C TRP A 103 -3.63 -14.99 -4.94
N ARG A 104 -3.66 -14.95 -6.27
CA ARG A 104 -3.64 -16.15 -7.14
C ARG A 104 -2.59 -16.07 -8.24
N ASN A 105 -2.21 -14.87 -8.66
CA ASN A 105 -1.28 -14.71 -9.75
C ASN A 105 0.18 -14.85 -9.28
N PRO A 106 1.07 -15.26 -10.20
CA PRO A 106 2.49 -15.43 -9.92
C PRO A 106 3.20 -14.14 -9.52
N THR A 107 2.84 -13.01 -10.15
CA THR A 107 3.44 -11.71 -9.88
C THR A 107 2.51 -10.96 -8.94
N ARG A 108 2.99 -10.65 -7.74
CA ARG A 108 2.20 -10.06 -6.65
C ARG A 108 2.84 -8.75 -6.21
N VAL A 109 2.13 -7.65 -6.36
CA VAL A 109 2.63 -6.31 -6.05
C VAL A 109 1.70 -5.67 -5.04
N LEU A 110 2.27 -5.09 -3.98
CA LEU A 110 1.55 -4.31 -2.99
C LEU A 110 2.11 -2.88 -2.99
N LEU A 111 1.26 -1.90 -3.29
CA LEU A 111 1.58 -0.48 -3.16
C LEU A 111 0.89 0.07 -1.90
N HIS A 112 1.68 0.44 -0.91
CA HIS A 112 1.21 1.06 0.31
C HIS A 112 1.36 2.58 0.24
N ILE A 113 0.30 3.34 0.55
CA ILE A 113 0.27 4.80 0.52
C ILE A 113 -0.24 5.31 1.88
N CYS A 114 0.58 6.09 2.58
CA CYS A 114 0.17 6.70 3.85
C CYS A 114 0.88 8.02 4.14
N ASP A 115 0.28 8.83 5.01
CA ASP A 115 0.87 10.05 5.54
C ASP A 115 1.37 9.92 6.99
N CYS A 116 0.93 8.90 7.73
CA CYS A 116 1.33 8.63 9.11
C CYS A 116 1.94 7.22 9.33
N PRO A 117 2.81 7.05 10.34
CA PRO A 117 3.49 5.78 10.67
C PRO A 117 2.59 4.81 11.48
N PRO A 118 2.98 3.53 11.65
CA PRO A 118 2.34 2.62 12.61
C PRO A 118 2.53 3.10 14.06
N HIS A 119 1.64 2.65 14.93
CA HIS A 119 1.83 2.71 16.38
C HIS A 119 3.13 2.03 16.85
N GLY A 120 3.71 2.62 17.90
CA GLY A 120 4.92 2.20 18.57
C GLY A 120 6.04 3.24 18.47
N ARG A 121 6.63 3.59 19.62
CA ARG A 121 7.76 4.56 19.74
C ARG A 121 8.97 4.24 18.85
N ARG A 122 9.08 2.99 18.39
CA ARG A 122 10.13 2.57 17.46
C ARG A 122 9.99 3.24 16.09
N PHE A 123 8.77 3.53 15.66
CA PHE A 123 8.50 4.01 14.29
C PHE A 123 8.32 5.52 14.21
N THR A 124 8.22 6.21 15.34
CA THR A 124 7.88 7.63 15.38
C THR A 124 8.12 8.28 16.74
N GLY A 125 8.34 9.60 16.73
CA GLY A 125 8.35 10.46 17.92
C GLY A 125 7.06 11.24 18.13
N LEU A 126 6.01 10.97 17.34
CA LEU A 126 4.71 11.62 17.47
C LEU A 126 3.98 11.18 18.75
N LEU A 127 2.93 11.92 19.13
CA LEU A 127 2.04 11.52 20.21
C LEU A 127 1.29 10.25 19.78
N ASP A 128 1.35 9.22 20.61
CA ASP A 128 0.88 7.87 20.28
C ASP A 128 0.10 7.30 21.47
N ASP A 129 -1.15 6.90 21.23
CA ASP A 129 -2.03 6.26 22.22
C ASP A 129 -1.67 4.78 22.45
N TYR A 130 -0.91 4.17 21.53
CA TYR A 130 -0.40 2.81 21.61
C TYR A 130 1.13 2.76 21.48
N PRO A 131 1.86 3.41 22.40
CA PRO A 131 3.29 3.65 22.23
C PRO A 131 4.16 2.40 22.42
N ASP A 132 3.58 1.29 22.87
CA ASP A 132 4.22 -0.02 22.99
C ASP A 132 4.00 -0.90 21.74
N GLY A 133 3.31 -0.39 20.71
CA GLY A 133 3.05 -1.06 19.43
C GLY A 133 1.57 -1.42 19.22
N ASP A 134 1.28 -2.19 18.17
CA ASP A 134 -0.08 -2.61 17.82
C ASP A 134 -0.78 -3.34 19.00
N PRO A 135 -1.97 -2.89 19.43
CA PRO A 135 -2.68 -3.44 20.59
C PRO A 135 -3.24 -4.85 20.38
N ASN A 136 -3.28 -5.36 19.13
CA ASN A 136 -3.64 -6.74 18.82
C ASN A 136 -2.41 -7.67 18.76
N GLY A 137 -1.21 -7.13 19.02
CA GLY A 137 0.04 -7.88 19.08
C GLY A 137 0.69 -8.14 17.72
N LEU A 138 0.27 -7.43 16.66
CA LEU A 138 0.99 -7.48 15.38
C LEU A 138 2.37 -6.83 15.52
N THR A 139 3.39 -7.45 14.91
CA THR A 139 4.72 -6.86 14.82
C THR A 139 5.10 -6.63 13.36
N ALA A 140 5.89 -5.58 13.10
CA ALA A 140 6.41 -5.31 11.77
C ALA A 140 7.22 -6.49 11.23
N GLU A 141 7.96 -7.18 12.09
CA GLU A 141 8.69 -8.40 11.73
C GLU A 141 7.78 -9.50 11.20
N GLN A 142 6.67 -9.78 11.88
CA GLN A 142 5.73 -10.80 11.45
C GLN A 142 5.11 -10.42 10.10
N VAL A 143 4.51 -9.24 10.02
CA VAL A 143 3.74 -8.81 8.85
C VAL A 143 4.61 -8.69 7.61
N LEU A 144 5.78 -8.02 7.72
CA LEU A 144 6.64 -7.78 6.57
C LEU A 144 7.36 -9.05 6.11
N ARG A 145 7.76 -9.94 7.02
CA ARG A 145 8.37 -11.22 6.64
C ARG A 145 7.35 -12.18 6.04
N GLU A 146 6.10 -12.15 6.51
CA GLU A 146 5.02 -12.92 5.91
C GLU A 146 4.72 -12.42 4.49
N MET A 147 4.61 -11.10 4.30
CA MET A 147 4.47 -10.48 2.98
C MET A 147 5.58 -10.93 2.02
N ARG A 148 6.84 -10.87 2.46
CA ARG A 148 7.99 -11.33 1.66
C ARG A 148 7.93 -12.83 1.37
N SER A 149 7.55 -13.64 2.35
CA SER A 149 7.42 -15.10 2.19
C SER A 149 6.30 -15.48 1.23
N ALA A 150 5.24 -14.66 1.15
CA ALA A 150 4.17 -14.77 0.19
C ALA A 150 4.58 -14.31 -1.23
N GLY A 151 5.83 -13.88 -1.44
CA GLY A 151 6.33 -13.40 -2.73
C GLY A 151 5.70 -12.09 -3.18
N ILE A 152 5.22 -11.28 -2.24
CA ILE A 152 4.62 -9.97 -2.52
C ILE A 152 5.72 -8.92 -2.55
N TYR A 153 5.86 -8.22 -3.67
CA TYR A 153 6.78 -7.11 -3.83
C TYR A 153 6.16 -5.83 -3.26
N TYR A 154 6.81 -5.27 -2.24
CA TYR A 154 6.34 -4.11 -1.49
C TYR A 154 6.87 -2.79 -2.07
N PHE A 155 5.98 -1.82 -2.24
CA PHE A 155 6.26 -0.46 -2.69
C PHE A 155 5.62 0.51 -1.70
N PHE A 156 6.31 1.62 -1.41
CA PHE A 156 5.79 2.62 -0.48
C PHE A 156 5.68 4.02 -1.12
N GLY A 157 4.47 4.56 -1.16
CA GLY A 157 4.16 5.93 -1.52
C GLY A 157 4.11 6.82 -0.29
N LYS A 158 5.24 7.43 0.05
CA LYS A 158 5.41 8.42 1.14
C LYS A 158 4.64 9.70 0.80
N ILE A 159 3.74 10.15 1.69
CA ILE A 159 3.07 11.46 1.55
C ILE A 159 3.72 12.53 2.44
N THR A 160 4.22 12.16 3.62
CA THR A 160 4.86 13.13 4.54
C THR A 160 6.14 12.57 5.16
N GLU A 161 6.93 13.46 5.75
CA GLU A 161 8.15 13.13 6.50
C GLU A 161 7.87 12.26 7.74
N TYR A 162 6.63 12.18 8.23
CA TYR A 162 6.28 11.43 9.44
C TYR A 162 6.50 9.91 9.31
N THR A 163 6.68 9.43 8.08
CA THR A 163 6.88 8.02 7.75
C THR A 163 8.35 7.65 7.51
N GLU A 164 9.30 8.57 7.74
CA GLU A 164 10.73 8.33 7.52
C GLU A 164 11.27 7.24 8.45
N THR A 165 11.09 7.38 9.76
CA THR A 165 11.55 6.38 10.73
C THR A 165 10.87 5.03 10.51
N MET A 166 9.56 5.01 10.20
CA MET A 166 8.87 3.78 9.76
C MET A 166 9.59 3.12 8.59
N THR A 167 9.96 3.91 7.58
CA THR A 167 10.60 3.40 6.36
C THR A 167 11.97 2.79 6.67
N GLU A 168 12.80 3.48 7.45
CA GLU A 168 14.10 2.98 7.89
C GLU A 168 13.96 1.66 8.66
N GLU A 169 13.02 1.62 9.61
CA GLU A 169 12.75 0.42 10.42
C GLU A 169 12.25 -0.75 9.57
N PHE A 170 11.33 -0.51 8.64
CA PHE A 170 10.83 -1.54 7.74
C PHE A 170 11.94 -2.07 6.82
N GLN A 171 12.79 -1.19 6.26
CA GLN A 171 13.93 -1.58 5.45
C GLN A 171 14.96 -2.40 6.26
N SER A 172 15.14 -2.11 7.54
CA SER A 172 15.99 -2.92 8.42
C SER A 172 15.47 -4.36 8.59
N ILE A 173 14.16 -4.57 8.47
CA ILE A 173 13.50 -5.87 8.66
C ILE A 173 13.53 -6.72 7.38
N VAL A 174 13.17 -6.12 6.23
CA VAL A 174 12.97 -6.87 4.98
C VAL A 174 13.98 -6.56 3.88
N GLY A 175 14.87 -5.59 4.09
CA GLY A 175 15.77 -5.05 3.07
C GLY A 175 15.17 -3.85 2.35
N GLU A 176 15.96 -3.26 1.46
CA GLU A 176 15.53 -2.10 0.66
C GLU A 176 14.31 -2.44 -0.19
N TYR A 177 13.36 -1.51 -0.22
CA TYR A 177 12.21 -1.52 -1.11
C TYR A 177 12.00 -0.11 -1.69
N PRO A 178 11.34 0.01 -2.86
CA PRO A 178 11.17 1.31 -3.50
C PRO A 178 10.21 2.24 -2.72
N VAL A 179 10.65 3.49 -2.55
CA VAL A 179 9.90 4.56 -1.87
C VAL A 179 9.71 5.74 -2.83
N PHE A 180 8.49 6.27 -2.93
CA PHE A 180 8.12 7.38 -3.80
C PHE A 180 7.50 8.50 -2.98
N ASP A 181 7.95 9.72 -3.22
CA ASP A 181 7.29 10.91 -2.65
C ASP A 181 6.06 11.27 -3.50
N ILE A 182 4.88 11.18 -2.89
CA ILE A 182 3.57 11.50 -3.47
C ILE A 182 3.26 13.00 -3.38
N LYS A 183 3.80 13.70 -2.36
CA LYS A 183 3.49 15.11 -2.06
C LYS A 183 4.44 16.09 -2.76
N GLY A 184 5.69 15.70 -2.94
CA GLY A 184 6.75 16.48 -3.61
C GLY A 184 6.62 16.55 -5.13
N THR A 185 5.70 15.80 -5.74
CA THR A 185 5.35 15.86 -7.16
C THR A 185 4.14 16.78 -7.37
N PRO A 186 4.33 18.08 -7.69
CA PRO A 186 3.24 18.95 -8.12
C PRO A 186 2.61 18.50 -9.45
N ASP A 187 3.23 17.49 -10.10
CA ASP A 187 2.77 16.82 -11.29
C ASP A 187 2.32 15.38 -10.99
N PRO A 188 1.00 15.14 -10.91
CA PRO A 188 0.45 13.79 -10.78
C PRO A 188 0.84 12.85 -11.93
N GLU A 189 1.32 13.33 -13.08
CA GLU A 189 1.80 12.49 -14.19
C GLU A 189 3.20 11.95 -13.90
N GLY A 190 4.16 12.79 -13.50
CA GLY A 190 5.50 12.34 -13.10
C GLY A 190 5.52 11.40 -11.89
N LEU A 191 4.53 11.48 -10.99
CA LEU A 191 4.38 10.50 -9.92
C LEU A 191 3.95 9.13 -10.43
N VAL A 192 2.98 9.13 -11.36
CA VAL A 192 2.52 7.92 -12.02
C VAL A 192 3.63 7.31 -12.84
N GLU A 193 4.44 8.10 -13.54
CA GLU A 193 5.62 7.63 -14.28
C GLU A 193 6.65 6.97 -13.35
N LYS A 194 6.97 7.56 -12.20
CA LYS A 194 7.89 6.95 -11.22
C LYS A 194 7.35 5.66 -10.63
N PHE A 195 6.08 5.65 -10.24
CA PHE A 195 5.43 4.44 -9.77
C PHE A 195 5.43 3.38 -10.87
N PHE A 196 5.13 3.79 -12.11
CA PHE A 196 5.09 2.93 -13.27
C PHE A 196 6.46 2.32 -13.60
N ASP A 197 7.51 3.13 -13.61
CA ASP A 197 8.89 2.69 -13.83
C ASP A 197 9.32 1.70 -12.77
N ALA A 198 8.93 1.93 -11.52
CA ALA A 198 9.28 1.04 -10.43
C ALA A 198 8.43 -0.24 -10.43
N ALA A 199 7.14 -0.16 -10.75
CA ALA A 199 6.28 -1.32 -10.95
C ALA A 199 6.78 -2.15 -12.14
N CYS A 200 7.12 -1.52 -13.27
CA CYS A 200 7.75 -2.17 -14.42
C CYS A 200 9.11 -2.74 -14.09
N SER A 201 9.93 -2.06 -13.29
CA SER A 201 11.22 -2.55 -12.82
C SER A 201 11.04 -3.79 -11.94
N ALA A 202 10.08 -3.80 -11.02
CA ALA A 202 9.74 -4.99 -10.23
C ALA A 202 9.24 -6.13 -11.10
N ILE A 203 8.35 -5.82 -12.05
CA ILE A 203 7.79 -6.76 -13.00
C ILE A 203 8.93 -7.38 -13.83
N ASN A 204 9.80 -6.56 -14.41
CA ASN A 204 10.94 -7.00 -15.20
C ASN A 204 11.90 -7.83 -14.35
N THR A 205 12.20 -7.40 -13.13
CA THR A 205 13.02 -8.15 -12.18
C THR A 205 12.39 -9.52 -11.88
N ALA A 206 11.08 -9.56 -11.62
CA ALA A 206 10.35 -10.79 -11.37
C ALA A 206 10.29 -11.71 -12.60
N ILE A 207 10.26 -11.16 -13.82
CA ILE A 207 10.36 -11.92 -15.08
C ILE A 207 11.78 -12.48 -15.26
N THR A 208 12.81 -11.66 -15.14
CA THR A 208 14.21 -12.08 -15.32
C THR A 208 14.63 -13.15 -14.31
N LEU A 209 14.18 -13.05 -13.05
CA LEU A 209 14.42 -14.08 -12.03
C LEU A 209 13.74 -15.42 -12.35
N ARG A 210 12.67 -15.43 -13.15
CA ARG A 210 11.98 -16.65 -13.59
C ARG A 210 12.58 -17.27 -14.84
N GLU A 211 13.20 -16.47 -15.71
CA GLU A 211 13.86 -16.96 -16.92
C GLU A 211 15.28 -17.49 -16.66
N SER A 212 15.85 -17.19 -15.49
CA SER A 212 17.18 -17.62 -15.06
C SER A 212 17.17 -18.89 -14.20
N HIS A 213 16.02 -19.56 -14.05
CA HIS A 213 15.83 -20.85 -13.36
C HIS A 213 15.07 -21.81 -14.28
#